data_AF-A0A397IYL8-F1
#
_entry.id   AF-A0A397IYL8-F1
#
_cell.length_a   1.000
_cell.length_b   1.000
_cell.length_c   1.000
_cell.angle_alpha   90.00
_cell.angle_beta   90.00
_cell.angle_gamma   90.00
#
_symmetry.space_group_name_H-M   'P 1'
#
loop_
_entity.id
_entity.type
_entity.pdbx_description
1 polymer ?
#
loop_
_entity_poly.entity_id
_entity_poly.type
_entity_poly.pdbx_seq_one_letter_code
_entity_poly.pdbx_strand_id
1 'polypeptide(L)'
;MAIENIGDDDRIGFFSHNSFKIQKGLLWSQRDNCYVGYLDFDDKKEELQSFIKQYEKELQSELQLENNLNNQPLSDHNRELATQVHQIIWHSATYKFAYPIAYYGINTLTAHEINKILFQLVANLECIGIHIFGSICDGANENRNHIKSFDWWTSSWTIGDIVEVNIEKN
;
A
#
# COMPACT_ATOMS: atom_id res chain seq x y z
N MET A 1 11.65 7.30 3.43
CA MET A 1 12.29 6.74 4.63
C MET A 1 13.69 6.32 4.22
N ALA A 2 14.75 6.97 4.71
CA ALA A 2 16.12 6.60 4.34
C ALA A 2 16.51 5.32 5.09
N ILE A 3 16.71 4.24 4.35
CA ILE A 3 17.01 2.88 4.85
C ILE A 3 18.36 2.84 5.59
N GLU A 4 19.19 3.87 5.39
CA GLU A 4 20.55 4.04 5.92
C GLU A 4 20.62 4.04 7.46
N ASN A 5 19.50 4.26 8.15
CA ASN A 5 19.43 4.31 9.62
C ASN A 5 18.83 3.05 10.28
N ILE A 6 18.50 2.01 9.50
CA ILE A 6 17.90 0.77 9.99
C ILE A 6 18.99 -0.31 9.95
N GLY A 7 19.42 -0.79 11.13
CA GLY A 7 20.42 -1.87 11.24
C GLY A 7 19.93 -3.16 10.58
N ASP A 8 20.83 -4.06 10.19
CA ASP A 8 20.46 -5.26 9.42
C ASP A 8 19.44 -6.15 10.17
N ASP A 9 19.57 -6.26 11.50
CA ASP A 9 18.63 -6.99 12.36
C ASP A 9 17.27 -6.27 12.51
N ASP A 10 17.19 -4.99 12.18
CA ASP A 10 15.99 -4.17 12.31
C ASP A 10 15.08 -4.30 11.07
N ARG A 11 15.53 -5.00 10.03
CA ARG A 11 14.84 -5.13 8.74
C ARG A 11 13.96 -6.37 8.63
N ILE A 12 13.94 -7.21 9.66
CA ILE A 12 13.16 -8.44 9.69
C ILE A 12 11.84 -8.19 10.44
N GLY A 13 10.72 -8.52 9.81
CA GLY A 13 9.40 -8.23 10.37
C GLY A 13 8.26 -9.04 9.77
N PHE A 14 7.07 -8.76 10.27
CA PHE A 14 5.81 -9.26 9.72
C PHE A 14 4.86 -8.08 9.54
N PHE A 15 3.85 -8.21 8.69
CA PHE A 15 2.81 -7.19 8.59
C PHE A 15 1.48 -7.67 9.14
N SER A 16 0.72 -6.77 9.76
CA SER A 16 -0.69 -6.96 10.03
C SER A 16 -1.51 -6.14 9.05
N HIS A 17 -2.65 -6.64 8.60
CA HIS A 17 -3.54 -5.89 7.73
C HIS A 17 -5.01 -6.06 8.10
N ASN A 18 -5.77 -4.98 7.97
CA ASN A 18 -7.22 -4.98 8.21
C ASN A 18 -7.91 -3.83 7.48
N SER A 19 -9.21 -3.98 7.25
CA SER A 19 -10.08 -2.92 6.71
C SER A 19 -10.94 -2.30 7.80
N PHE A 20 -11.14 -0.99 7.76
CA PHE A 20 -12.17 -0.31 8.53
C PHE A 20 -13.07 0.52 7.62
N LYS A 21 -14.37 0.54 7.93
CA LYS A 21 -15.37 1.26 7.13
C LYS A 21 -15.22 2.77 7.30
N ILE A 22 -15.41 3.49 6.20
CA ILE A 22 -15.49 4.94 6.13
C ILE A 22 -16.80 5.33 5.42
N GLN A 23 -17.41 6.45 5.78
CA GLN A 23 -18.69 6.83 5.17
C GLN A 23 -18.53 7.20 3.68
N LYS A 24 -17.52 8.01 3.36
CA LYS A 24 -17.07 8.39 2.01
C LYS A 24 -15.60 8.83 2.10
N GLY A 25 -14.72 8.31 1.25
CA GLY A 25 -13.30 8.71 1.22
C GLY A 25 -13.13 10.14 0.72
N LEU A 26 -12.99 11.11 1.63
CA LEU A 26 -12.65 12.50 1.31
C LEU A 26 -11.17 12.74 1.55
N LEU A 27 -10.49 13.36 0.60
CA LEU A 27 -9.10 13.79 0.73
C LEU A 27 -9.03 15.30 0.90
N TRP A 28 -8.39 15.70 1.98
CA TRP A 28 -8.11 17.09 2.32
C TRP A 28 -6.59 17.24 2.43
N SER A 29 -6.02 18.23 1.74
CA SER A 29 -4.63 18.63 1.94
C SER A 29 -4.58 19.57 3.14
N GLN A 30 -4.01 19.12 4.26
CA GLN A 30 -3.82 19.98 5.45
C GLN A 30 -2.81 21.09 5.19
N ARG A 31 -1.85 20.85 4.29
CA ARG A 31 -0.83 21.82 3.91
C ARG A 31 -1.40 22.97 3.10
N ASP A 32 -2.16 22.64 2.07
CA ASP A 32 -2.77 23.63 1.17
C ASP A 32 -4.12 24.11 1.67
N ASN A 33 -4.58 23.52 2.78
CA ASN A 33 -5.85 23.79 3.41
C ASN A 33 -7.01 23.75 2.40
N CYS A 34 -7.01 22.75 1.52
CA CYS A 34 -7.97 22.62 0.44
C CYS A 34 -8.50 21.19 0.30
N TYR A 35 -9.72 21.09 -0.23
CA TYR A 35 -10.32 19.82 -0.60
C TYR A 35 -9.68 19.35 -1.91
N VAL A 36 -9.06 18.17 -1.88
CA VAL A 36 -8.37 17.60 -3.05
C VAL A 36 -9.34 16.77 -3.89
N GLY A 37 -10.27 16.05 -3.24
CA GLY A 37 -11.25 15.22 -3.95
C GLY A 37 -11.65 13.98 -3.18
N TYR A 38 -12.28 13.05 -3.89
CA TYR A 38 -12.61 11.73 -3.36
C TYR A 38 -11.47 10.74 -3.63
N LEU A 39 -11.22 9.85 -2.66
CA LEU A 39 -10.35 8.70 -2.88
C LEU A 39 -11.15 7.47 -3.25
N ASP A 40 -10.78 6.90 -4.39
CA ASP A 40 -11.22 5.63 -4.95
C ASP A 40 -9.91 4.94 -5.41
N PHE A 41 -9.49 3.87 -4.75
CA PHE A 41 -8.15 3.31 -4.98
C PHE A 41 -8.13 2.12 -5.95
N ASP A 42 -9.28 1.70 -6.48
CA ASP A 42 -9.33 0.58 -7.43
C ASP A 42 -8.68 0.95 -8.78
N ASP A 43 -8.69 2.25 -9.14
CA ASP A 43 -8.06 2.79 -10.35
C ASP A 43 -6.89 3.79 -10.06
N LYS A 44 -6.74 4.28 -8.82
CA LYS A 44 -5.86 5.43 -8.48
C LYS A 44 -4.51 5.05 -7.86
N LYS A 45 -3.80 4.06 -8.41
CA LYS A 45 -2.35 4.03 -8.21
C LYS A 45 -1.74 5.32 -8.80
N GLU A 46 -2.26 5.83 -9.91
CA GLU A 46 -1.72 7.01 -10.60
C GLU A 46 -2.03 8.36 -9.94
N GLU A 47 -3.23 8.60 -9.41
CA GLU A 47 -3.58 9.92 -8.83
C GLU A 47 -3.00 10.12 -7.44
N LEU A 48 -3.03 9.09 -6.59
CA LEU A 48 -2.34 9.15 -5.30
C LEU A 48 -0.82 9.26 -5.53
N GLN A 49 -0.26 8.53 -6.50
CA GLN A 49 1.14 8.71 -6.89
C GLN A 49 1.40 10.08 -7.49
N SER A 50 0.48 10.67 -8.27
CA SER A 50 0.64 12.00 -8.84
C SER A 50 0.60 13.07 -7.75
N PHE A 51 -0.28 12.94 -6.77
CA PHE A 51 -0.34 13.80 -5.60
C PHE A 51 0.93 13.68 -4.74
N ILE A 52 1.38 12.45 -4.44
CA ILE A 52 2.64 12.20 -3.71
C ILE A 52 3.84 12.73 -4.51
N LYS A 53 3.90 12.50 -5.81
CA LYS A 53 5.00 12.93 -6.68
C LYS A 53 5.03 14.45 -6.86
N GLN A 54 3.86 15.08 -6.94
CA GLN A 54 3.74 16.54 -6.91
C GLN A 54 4.25 17.07 -5.58
N TYR A 55 3.83 16.47 -4.46
CA TYR A 55 4.29 16.83 -3.13
C TYR A 55 5.80 16.65 -2.94
N GLU A 56 6.38 15.52 -3.37
CA GLU A 56 7.81 15.26 -3.34
C GLU A 56 8.59 16.29 -4.18
N LYS A 57 8.09 16.63 -5.38
CA LYS A 57 8.66 17.70 -6.21
C LYS A 57 8.57 19.06 -5.51
N GLU A 58 7.43 19.38 -4.90
CA GLU A 58 7.23 20.63 -4.17
C GLU A 58 8.21 20.73 -2.99
N LEU A 59 8.41 19.65 -2.22
CA LEU A 59 9.36 19.57 -1.10
C LEU A 59 10.82 19.72 -1.55
N GLN A 60 11.17 19.17 -2.71
CA GLN A 60 12.48 19.35 -3.34
C GLN A 60 12.65 20.74 -3.97
N SER A 61 11.56 21.38 -4.42
CA SER A 61 11.57 22.74 -4.98
C SER A 61 11.50 23.83 -3.91
N GLU A 62 10.98 23.58 -2.71
CA GLU A 62 11.15 24.49 -1.58
C GLU A 62 12.60 24.57 -1.11
N LEU A 63 13.42 23.56 -1.45
CA LEU A 63 14.88 23.58 -1.30
C LEU A 63 15.59 24.30 -2.47
N GLN A 64 14.91 24.56 -3.59
CA GLN A 64 15.43 25.32 -4.72
C GLN A 64 14.37 26.23 -5.34
N LEU A 65 14.40 27.51 -4.93
CA LEU A 65 13.54 28.60 -5.40
C LEU A 65 13.21 28.52 -6.91
N GLU A 66 11.90 28.60 -7.17
CA GLU A 66 11.21 28.87 -8.46
C GLU A 66 11.16 27.72 -9.49
N ASN A 67 9.95 27.19 -9.76
CA ASN A 67 9.22 27.49 -11.01
C ASN A 67 7.86 26.74 -11.16
N ASN A 68 6.83 27.55 -11.45
CA ASN A 68 5.60 27.30 -12.22
C ASN A 68 4.94 25.89 -12.21
N LEU A 69 3.90 25.74 -11.38
CA LEU A 69 2.94 24.62 -11.43
C LEU A 69 1.71 25.00 -12.27
N ASN A 70 1.61 24.43 -13.48
CA ASN A 70 0.36 24.39 -14.23
C ASN A 70 -0.49 23.23 -13.69
N ASN A 71 -1.50 23.54 -12.87
CA ASN A 71 -2.48 22.58 -12.41
C ASN A 71 -3.50 22.31 -13.53
N GLN A 72 -3.45 21.13 -14.14
CA GLN A 72 -4.56 20.65 -14.97
C GLN A 72 -5.65 20.04 -14.06
N PRO A 73 -6.93 20.42 -14.22
CA PRO A 73 -8.01 19.79 -13.50
C PRO A 73 -8.18 18.34 -13.99
N LEU A 74 -8.10 17.42 -13.04
CA LEU A 74 -8.32 16.01 -13.23
C LEU A 74 -9.76 15.76 -13.67
N SER A 75 -9.95 15.04 -14.77
CA SER A 75 -11.23 14.87 -15.46
C SER A 75 -12.24 14.05 -14.64
N ASP A 76 -13.47 14.58 -14.54
CA ASP A 76 -14.67 13.93 -13.97
C ASP A 76 -14.93 12.58 -14.65
N HIS A 77 -14.40 11.51 -14.06
CA HIS A 77 -14.84 10.15 -14.35
C HIS A 77 -15.78 9.74 -13.23
N ASN A 78 -16.96 9.23 -13.58
CA ASN A 78 -17.93 8.65 -12.65
C ASN A 78 -17.29 7.47 -11.90
N ARG A 79 -16.73 7.75 -10.73
CA ARG A 79 -15.96 6.82 -9.90
C ARG A 79 -16.70 6.52 -8.60
N GLU A 80 -16.71 5.25 -8.20
CA GLU A 80 -17.41 4.82 -7.00
C GLU A 80 -16.58 5.15 -5.76
N LEU A 81 -17.18 5.83 -4.78
CA LEU A 81 -16.48 6.33 -3.60
C LEU A 81 -16.01 5.19 -2.69
N ALA A 82 -14.72 5.19 -2.30
CA ALA A 82 -14.22 4.22 -1.32
C ALA A 82 -15.08 4.24 -0.04
N THR A 83 -15.55 3.05 0.35
CA THR A 83 -16.37 2.82 1.55
C THR A 83 -15.58 2.22 2.71
N GLN A 84 -14.33 1.82 2.48
CA GLN A 84 -13.43 1.29 3.50
C GLN A 84 -11.99 1.74 3.25
N VAL A 85 -11.14 1.63 4.27
CA VAL A 85 -9.68 1.76 4.15
C VAL A 85 -9.05 0.48 4.68
N HIS A 86 -8.34 -0.22 3.79
CA HIS A 86 -7.40 -1.29 4.11
C HIS A 86 -6.07 -0.69 4.53
N GLN A 87 -5.68 -0.95 5.77
CA GLN A 87 -4.41 -0.52 6.33
C GLN A 87 -3.47 -1.72 6.47
N ILE A 88 -2.20 -1.51 6.11
CA ILE A 88 -1.12 -2.47 6.34
C ILE A 88 -0.08 -1.83 7.24
N ILE A 89 0.22 -2.52 8.34
CA ILE A 89 1.18 -2.10 9.36
C ILE A 89 2.31 -3.11 9.39
N TRP A 90 3.55 -2.64 9.25
CA TRP A 90 4.74 -3.45 9.46
C TRP A 90 5.12 -3.44 10.94
N HIS A 91 5.52 -4.61 11.44
CA HIS A 91 5.97 -4.82 12.81
C HIS A 91 7.40 -5.36 12.79
N SER A 92 8.28 -4.73 13.56
CA SER A 92 9.63 -5.26 13.77
C SER A 92 9.54 -6.57 14.57
N ALA A 93 10.30 -7.58 14.18
CA ALA A 93 10.43 -8.80 14.97
C ALA A 93 11.46 -8.67 16.10
N THR A 94 12.39 -7.72 15.96
CA THR A 94 13.52 -7.53 16.87
C THR A 94 13.27 -6.41 17.89
N TYR A 95 12.35 -5.48 17.59
CA TYR A 95 12.06 -4.32 18.44
C TYR A 95 10.56 -4.07 18.60
N LYS A 96 10.20 -3.32 19.64
CA LYS A 96 8.81 -2.95 19.96
C LYS A 96 8.38 -1.70 19.23
N PHE A 97 8.43 -1.72 17.90
CA PHE A 97 7.87 -0.65 17.08
C PHE A 97 7.13 -1.20 15.87
N ALA A 98 6.18 -0.41 15.39
CA ALA A 98 5.37 -0.71 14.23
C ALA A 98 5.10 0.58 13.44
N TYR A 99 5.04 0.47 12.12
CA TYR A 99 4.78 1.61 11.25
C TYR A 99 3.73 1.24 10.20
N PRO A 100 2.73 2.10 9.96
CA PRO A 100 1.86 1.94 8.79
C PRO A 100 2.70 2.10 7.52
N ILE A 101 2.63 1.10 6.63
CA ILE A 101 3.42 1.07 5.40
C ILE A 101 2.57 1.26 4.15
N ALA A 102 1.26 0.99 4.23
CA ALA A 102 0.36 1.20 3.10
C ALA A 102 -1.08 1.43 3.57
N TYR A 103 -1.81 2.21 2.76
CA TYR A 103 -3.25 2.43 2.89
C TYR A 103 -3.90 2.32 1.51
N TYR A 104 -4.98 1.56 1.42
CA TYR A 104 -5.79 1.40 0.21
C TYR A 104 -7.25 1.60 0.58
N GLY A 105 -7.92 2.56 -0.01
CA GLY A 105 -9.36 2.75 0.14
C GLY A 105 -10.13 1.99 -0.92
N ILE A 106 -11.05 1.18 -0.47
CA ILE A 106 -11.65 0.11 -1.24
C ILE A 106 -13.17 0.18 -1.09
N ASN A 107 -13.88 -0.42 -2.03
CA ASN A 107 -15.29 -0.72 -1.84
C ASN A 107 -15.48 -2.12 -1.26
N THR A 108 -14.87 -3.10 -1.93
CA THR A 108 -14.79 -4.50 -1.50
C THR A 108 -13.44 -5.05 -1.92
N LEU A 109 -12.76 -5.77 -1.03
CA LEU A 109 -11.54 -6.51 -1.38
C LEU A 109 -11.88 -7.97 -1.57
N THR A 110 -11.65 -8.48 -2.77
CA THR A 110 -11.62 -9.92 -3.04
C THR A 110 -10.33 -10.53 -2.50
N ALA A 111 -10.33 -11.85 -2.28
CA ALA A 111 -9.12 -12.58 -1.91
C ALA A 111 -7.99 -12.43 -2.95
N HIS A 112 -8.35 -12.27 -4.24
CA HIS A 112 -7.38 -12.06 -5.31
C HIS A 112 -6.69 -10.69 -5.20
N GLU A 113 -7.45 -9.63 -4.96
CA GLU A 113 -6.88 -8.28 -4.78
C GLU A 113 -6.01 -8.19 -3.54
N ILE A 114 -6.42 -8.83 -2.43
CA ILE A 114 -5.60 -8.94 -1.22
C ILE A 114 -4.27 -9.60 -1.55
N ASN A 115 -4.28 -10.76 -2.22
CA ASN A 115 -3.06 -11.43 -2.67
C ASN A 115 -2.16 -10.48 -3.49
N LYS A 116 -2.72 -9.84 -4.52
CA LYS A 116 -1.98 -8.93 -5.41
C LYS A 116 -1.30 -7.79 -4.64
N ILE A 117 -2.03 -7.14 -3.74
CA ILE A 117 -1.51 -6.04 -2.92
C ILE A 117 -0.38 -6.54 -2.01
N LEU A 118 -0.62 -7.63 -1.29
CA LEU A 118 0.34 -8.15 -0.31
C LEU A 118 1.63 -8.65 -0.98
N PHE A 119 1.53 -9.41 -2.07
CA PHE A 119 2.73 -9.88 -2.80
C PHE A 119 3.53 -8.73 -3.39
N GLN A 120 2.86 -7.76 -4.02
CA GLN A 120 3.55 -6.60 -4.57
C GLN A 120 4.26 -5.81 -3.48
N LEU A 121 3.62 -5.64 -2.32
CA LEU A 121 4.20 -4.93 -1.18
C LEU A 121 5.41 -5.69 -0.61
N VAL A 122 5.30 -7.00 -0.41
CA VAL A 122 6.42 -7.84 0.03
C VAL A 122 7.59 -7.75 -0.95
N ALA A 123 7.34 -7.88 -2.24
CA ALA A 123 8.38 -7.77 -3.27
C ALA A 123 9.08 -6.40 -3.22
N ASN A 124 8.32 -5.31 -3.10
CA ASN A 124 8.87 -3.96 -3.00
C ASN A 124 9.73 -3.76 -1.73
N LEU A 125 9.29 -4.33 -0.60
CA LEU A 125 10.01 -4.26 0.67
C LEU A 125 11.31 -5.08 0.62
N GLU A 126 11.26 -6.28 0.05
CA GLU A 126 12.43 -7.13 -0.17
C GLU A 126 13.47 -6.43 -1.06
N CYS A 127 13.04 -5.74 -2.12
CA CYS A 127 13.94 -4.97 -2.98
C CYS A 127 14.70 -3.86 -2.25
N ILE A 128 14.20 -3.38 -1.11
CA ILE A 128 14.85 -2.37 -0.27
C ILE A 128 15.47 -2.96 1.00
N GLY A 129 15.60 -4.29 1.05
CA GLY A 129 16.24 -5.03 2.13
C GLY A 129 15.38 -5.19 3.38
N ILE A 130 14.06 -4.99 3.30
CA ILE A 130 13.11 -5.26 4.39
C ILE A 130 12.52 -6.64 4.17
N HIS A 131 12.81 -7.55 5.10
CA HIS A 131 12.48 -8.96 5.01
C HIS A 131 11.19 -9.27 5.76
N ILE A 132 10.23 -9.86 5.06
CA ILE A 132 8.92 -10.21 5.60
C ILE A 132 8.80 -11.72 5.75
N PHE A 133 8.62 -12.21 6.98
CA PHE A 133 8.47 -13.65 7.25
C PHE A 133 7.03 -14.07 7.60
N GLY A 134 6.08 -13.12 7.67
CA GLY A 134 4.69 -13.46 7.97
C GLY A 134 3.70 -12.32 7.79
N SER A 135 2.42 -12.69 7.78
CA SER A 135 1.27 -11.78 7.76
C SER A 135 0.25 -12.15 8.84
N ILE A 136 -0.47 -11.15 9.36
CA ILE A 136 -1.56 -11.31 10.33
C ILE A 136 -2.79 -10.56 9.82
N CYS A 137 -3.95 -11.21 9.84
CA CYS A 137 -5.23 -10.60 9.51
C CYS A 137 -6.36 -11.15 10.38
N ASP A 138 -7.53 -10.54 10.27
CA ASP A 138 -8.72 -11.02 10.98
C ASP A 138 -9.28 -12.31 10.34
N GLY A 139 -10.27 -12.90 11.03
CA GLY A 139 -10.92 -14.10 10.56
C GLY A 139 -11.98 -13.88 9.48
N ALA A 140 -12.05 -12.73 8.79
CA ALA A 140 -13.05 -12.47 7.77
C ALA A 140 -12.99 -13.46 6.59
N ASN A 141 -14.09 -13.59 5.86
CA ASN A 141 -14.22 -14.62 4.82
C ASN A 141 -13.17 -14.47 3.72
N GLU A 142 -12.94 -13.23 3.29
CA GLU A 142 -12.00 -12.84 2.25
C GLU A 142 -10.56 -13.14 2.68
N ASN A 143 -10.22 -12.83 3.93
CA ASN A 143 -8.91 -13.12 4.53
C ASN A 143 -8.65 -14.62 4.66
N ARG A 144 -9.65 -15.41 5.09
CA ARG A 144 -9.55 -16.88 5.11
C ARG A 144 -9.36 -17.46 3.71
N ASN A 145 -10.07 -16.92 2.72
CA ASN A 145 -9.95 -17.37 1.33
C ASN A 145 -8.58 -17.04 0.75
N HIS A 146 -8.05 -15.84 1.04
CA HIS A 146 -6.68 -15.45 0.72
C HIS A 146 -5.66 -16.43 1.32
N ILE A 147 -5.70 -16.69 2.63
CA ILE A 147 -4.76 -17.62 3.29
C ILE A 147 -4.86 -19.03 2.69
N LYS A 148 -6.08 -19.56 2.47
CA LYS A 148 -6.25 -20.88 1.86
C LYS A 148 -5.75 -20.95 0.43
N SER A 149 -5.95 -19.88 -0.34
CA SER A 149 -5.42 -19.81 -1.70
C SER A 149 -3.89 -19.87 -1.68
N PHE A 150 -3.26 -19.18 -0.73
CA PHE A 150 -1.81 -19.21 -0.56
C PHE A 150 -1.31 -20.59 -0.14
N ASP A 151 -1.91 -21.20 0.89
CA ASP A 151 -1.58 -22.54 1.37
C ASP A 151 -1.58 -23.57 0.23
N TRP A 152 -2.61 -23.52 -0.63
CA TRP A 152 -2.68 -24.34 -1.83
C TRP A 152 -1.49 -24.14 -2.77
N TRP A 153 -1.13 -22.89 -3.11
CA TRP A 153 0.02 -22.61 -3.97
C TRP A 153 1.33 -23.06 -3.32
N THR A 154 1.54 -22.73 -2.04
CA THR A 154 2.76 -23.06 -1.32
C THR A 154 2.95 -24.55 -1.08
N SER A 155 1.86 -25.33 -1.06
CA SER A 155 1.93 -26.80 -0.90
C SER A 155 2.74 -27.49 -2.00
N SER A 156 2.93 -26.82 -3.14
CA SER A 156 3.70 -27.31 -4.27
C SER A 156 5.16 -26.85 -4.28
N TRP A 157 5.57 -25.97 -3.34
CA TRP A 157 6.90 -25.34 -3.33
C TRP A 157 7.87 -26.03 -2.38
N THR A 158 9.15 -26.01 -2.73
CA THR A 158 10.28 -26.45 -1.91
C THR A 158 11.16 -25.25 -1.53
N ILE A 159 11.88 -25.38 -0.42
CA ILE A 159 12.90 -24.39 -0.02
C ILE A 159 13.92 -24.23 -1.15
N GLY A 160 14.05 -22.99 -1.66
CA GLY A 160 14.94 -22.64 -2.77
C GLY A 160 14.24 -22.43 -4.11
N ASP A 161 12.93 -22.70 -4.20
CA ASP A 161 12.15 -22.39 -5.40
C ASP A 161 12.07 -20.87 -5.62
N ILE A 162 12.31 -20.44 -6.86
CA ILE A 162 12.14 -19.05 -7.29
C ILE A 162 10.70 -18.91 -7.76
N VAL A 163 9.91 -18.11 -7.05
CA VAL A 163 8.52 -17.82 -7.39
C VAL A 163 8.43 -16.46 -8.05
N GLU A 164 7.96 -16.43 -9.29
CA GLU A 164 7.65 -15.20 -10.00
C GLU A 164 6.14 -14.92 -9.91
N VAL A 165 5.78 -13.80 -9.29
CA VAL A 165 4.37 -13.37 -9.21
C VAL A 165 4.06 -12.56 -10.46
N ASN A 166 3.36 -13.17 -11.42
CA ASN A 166 2.89 -12.46 -12.59
C ASN A 166 1.58 -11.71 -12.26
N ILE A 167 1.68 -10.38 -12.23
CA ILE A 167 0.58 -9.48 -11.86
C ILE A 167 -0.19 -8.98 -13.10
N GLU A 168 0.27 -9.32 -14.32
CA GLU A 168 -0.21 -8.73 -15.59
C GLU A 168 -1.43 -9.42 -16.22
N LYS A 169 -2.18 -10.24 -15.48
CA LYS A 169 -3.42 -10.84 -16.00
C LYS A 169 -4.59 -10.60 -15.06
N ASN A 170 -5.44 -9.65 -15.45
CA ASN A 170 -6.86 -9.63 -15.08
C ASN A 170 -7.60 -10.68 -15.91
#